data_AF-A0AAW3ZMY8-F1
#
_entry.id   AF-A0AAW3ZMY8-F1
#
_cell.length_a   1.000
_cell.length_b   1.000
_cell.length_c   1.000
_cell.angle_alpha   90.00
_cell.angle_beta   90.00
_cell.angle_gamma   90.00
#
_symmetry.space_group_name_H-M   'P 1'
#
loop_
_entity.id
_entity.type
_entity.pdbx_description
1 polymer ?
#
loop_
_entity_poly.entity_id
_entity_poly.type
_entity_poly.pdbx_seq_one_letter_code
_entity_poly.pdbx_strand_id
1 'polypeptide(L)'
;MRIRTQRGAALLALVLITVLGLIAFLVSDLVRHNPKRVAERSANEKLGQAREALIGHASRAWCAGTGNQALPYLPCPSGIDGQAPASCPGTAINRLPWSTIGTGPLTDAAGECFWFERGGTTAVVYAPGAAEGGQSRNPAAGGLCSSGSQASFLELGVPTSNDIRLTITESDIPKPTACRPPGGPGVPGNGNPACQAARDVFLSYLVFSPSPGANNCRTTGNNYRQECIDAAAAINNASPACSSQCVNAANAAMSAACRQNFQGASCRNIETDFGGC
;
A
#
# COMPACT_ATOMS: atom_id res chain seq x y z
N MET A 1 -47.15 46.05 -28.69
CA MET A 1 -46.50 44.75 -28.98
C MET A 1 -47.19 43.69 -28.11
N ARG A 2 -48.13 42.90 -28.67
CA ARG A 2 -48.92 41.91 -27.90
C ARG A 2 -48.13 40.60 -27.78
N ILE A 3 -47.68 40.28 -26.57
CA ILE A 3 -47.08 38.97 -26.25
C ILE A 3 -48.22 37.95 -26.27
N ARG A 4 -48.34 37.22 -27.39
CA ARG A 4 -49.26 36.09 -27.52
C ARG A 4 -48.76 35.00 -26.57
N THR A 5 -49.56 34.66 -25.56
CA THR A 5 -49.20 33.68 -24.54
C THR A 5 -49.05 32.29 -25.15
N GLN A 6 -47.80 31.91 -25.42
CA GLN A 6 -47.41 30.57 -25.87
C GLN A 6 -47.50 29.58 -24.69
N ARG A 7 -48.71 29.33 -24.20
CA ARG A 7 -48.95 28.31 -23.16
C ARG A 7 -48.54 26.91 -23.62
N GLY A 8 -48.53 26.66 -24.94
CA GLY A 8 -48.07 25.39 -25.53
C GLY A 8 -46.56 25.18 -25.48
N ALA A 9 -45.75 26.24 -25.61
CA ALA A 9 -44.29 26.13 -25.58
C ALA A 9 -43.77 25.81 -24.17
N ALA A 10 -44.42 26.35 -23.13
CA ALA A 10 -44.05 26.09 -21.74
C ALA A 10 -44.28 24.62 -21.32
N LEU A 11 -45.38 24.01 -21.77
CA LEU A 11 -45.66 22.59 -21.52
C LEU A 11 -44.66 21.69 -22.25
N LEU A 12 -44.33 22.00 -23.50
CA LEU A 12 -43.31 21.26 -24.25
C LEU A 12 -41.92 21.37 -23.61
N ALA A 13 -41.54 22.55 -23.12
CA ALA A 13 -40.28 22.72 -22.40
C ALA A 13 -40.24 21.91 -21.10
N LEU A 14 -41.33 21.87 -20.34
CA LEU A 14 -41.40 21.10 -19.09
C LEU A 14 -41.36 19.59 -19.34
N VAL A 15 -42.06 19.10 -20.38
CA VAL A 15 -41.97 17.70 -20.82
C VAL A 15 -40.57 17.35 -21.28
N LEU A 16 -39.92 18.24 -22.04
CA LEU A 16 -38.54 18.02 -22.48
C LEU A 16 -37.57 17.92 -21.30
N ILE A 17 -37.68 18.82 -20.31
CA ILE A 17 -36.83 18.82 -19.11
C ILE A 17 -37.06 17.55 -18.27
N THR A 18 -38.32 17.12 -18.11
CA THR A 18 -38.64 15.90 -17.34
C THR A 18 -38.13 14.64 -18.04
N VAL A 19 -38.26 14.55 -19.37
CA VAL A 19 -37.70 13.44 -20.16
C VAL A 19 -36.18 13.40 -20.06
N LEU A 20 -35.50 14.54 -20.20
CA LEU A 20 -34.04 14.62 -20.04
C LEU A 20 -33.59 14.25 -18.61
N GLY A 21 -34.34 14.68 -17.59
CA GLY A 21 -34.09 14.31 -16.19
C GLY A 21 -34.21 12.81 -15.92
N LEU A 22 -35.25 12.16 -16.47
CA LEU A 22 -35.46 10.71 -16.36
C LEU A 22 -34.35 9.92 -17.07
N ILE A 23 -33.95 10.34 -18.27
CA ILE A 23 -32.84 9.72 -19.00
C ILE A 23 -31.54 9.85 -18.20
N ALA A 24 -31.23 11.04 -17.68
CA ALA A 24 -30.02 11.25 -16.88
C ALA A 24 -29.99 10.41 -15.60
N PHE A 25 -31.15 10.23 -14.95
CA PHE A 25 -31.29 9.37 -13.77
C PHE A 25 -31.03 7.89 -14.10
N LEU A 26 -31.68 7.36 -15.15
CA LEU A 26 -31.51 5.97 -15.57
C LEU A 26 -30.07 5.65 -16.01
N VAL A 27 -29.44 6.58 -16.74
CA VAL A 27 -28.02 6.44 -17.12
C VAL A 27 -27.12 6.43 -15.88
N SER A 28 -27.41 7.30 -14.91
CA SER A 28 -26.64 7.35 -13.65
C SER A 28 -26.75 6.06 -12.84
N ASP A 29 -27.95 5.48 -12.80
CA ASP A 29 -28.22 4.22 -12.11
C ASP A 29 -27.52 3.05 -12.81
N LEU A 30 -27.65 2.95 -14.13
CA LEU A 30 -26.99 1.92 -14.94
C LEU A 30 -25.46 1.99 -14.84
N VAL A 31 -24.89 3.20 -14.79
CA VAL A 31 -23.44 3.40 -14.62
C VAL A 31 -22.97 3.00 -13.22
N ARG A 32 -23.77 3.27 -12.17
CA ARG A 32 -23.47 2.89 -10.78
C ARG A 32 -23.65 1.40 -10.52
N HIS A 33 -24.58 0.75 -11.22
CA HIS A 33 -24.87 -0.67 -11.10
C HIS A 33 -24.09 -1.55 -12.09
N ASN A 34 -23.09 -1.00 -12.77
CA ASN A 34 -22.18 -1.82 -13.57
C ASN A 34 -21.07 -2.40 -12.67
N PRO A 35 -21.13 -3.69 -12.28
CA PRO A 35 -20.16 -4.29 -11.36
C PRO A 35 -18.73 -4.25 -11.92
N LYS A 36 -18.57 -4.24 -13.25
CA LYS A 36 -17.26 -4.10 -13.89
C LYS A 36 -16.62 -2.74 -13.58
N ARG A 37 -17.38 -1.65 -13.64
CA ARG A 37 -16.86 -0.30 -13.33
C ARG A 37 -16.47 -0.14 -11.86
N VAL A 38 -17.24 -0.76 -10.96
CA VAL A 38 -16.93 -0.75 -9.52
C VAL A 38 -15.65 -1.55 -9.26
N ALA A 39 -15.52 -2.74 -9.89
CA ALA A 39 -14.32 -3.55 -9.81
C ALA A 39 -13.08 -2.83 -10.36
N GLU A 40 -13.20 -2.18 -11.53
CA GLU A 40 -12.13 -1.39 -12.14
C GLU A 40 -11.68 -0.24 -11.23
N ARG A 41 -12.61 0.50 -10.62
CA ARG A 41 -12.26 1.59 -9.69
C ARG A 41 -11.47 1.06 -8.49
N SER A 42 -11.96 0.00 -7.86
CA SER A 42 -11.30 -0.60 -6.70
C SER A 42 -9.91 -1.15 -7.05
N ALA A 43 -9.78 -1.78 -8.22
CA ALA A 43 -8.49 -2.26 -8.71
C ALA A 43 -7.51 -1.11 -8.97
N ASN A 44 -7.95 -0.01 -9.59
CA ASN A 44 -7.10 1.17 -9.83
C ASN A 44 -6.61 1.82 -8.53
N GLU A 45 -7.47 1.91 -7.50
CA GLU A 45 -7.09 2.43 -6.18
C GLU A 45 -5.98 1.58 -5.54
N LYS A 46 -6.14 0.25 -5.57
CA LYS A 46 -5.14 -0.69 -5.03
C LYS A 46 -3.87 -0.76 -5.89
N LEU A 47 -3.97 -0.58 -7.21
CA LEU A 47 -2.81 -0.47 -8.10
C LEU A 47 -2.00 0.79 -7.76
N GLY A 48 -2.68 1.91 -7.46
CA GLY A 48 -2.05 3.12 -6.95
C GLY A 48 -1.33 2.86 -5.63
N GLN A 49 -1.97 2.16 -4.68
CA GLN A 49 -1.32 1.77 -3.41
C GLN A 49 -0.06 0.92 -3.62
N ALA A 50 -0.12 -0.08 -4.51
CA ALA A 50 1.03 -0.91 -4.85
C ALA A 50 2.16 -0.09 -5.47
N ARG A 51 1.84 0.81 -6.41
CA ARG A 51 2.79 1.71 -7.07
C ARG A 51 3.54 2.56 -6.07
N GLU A 52 2.82 3.27 -5.19
CA GLU A 52 3.45 4.17 -4.21
C GLU A 52 4.34 3.41 -3.22
N ALA A 53 3.93 2.22 -2.79
CA ALA A 53 4.75 1.38 -1.92
C ALA A 53 6.02 0.84 -2.61
N LEU A 54 5.92 0.46 -3.88
CA LEU A 54 7.06 0.02 -4.70
C LEU A 54 8.06 1.18 -4.93
N ILE A 55 7.57 2.38 -5.25
CA ILE A 55 8.41 3.58 -5.39
C ILE A 55 9.06 3.94 -4.04
N GLY A 56 8.30 3.87 -2.95
CA GLY A 56 8.81 4.07 -1.59
C GLY A 56 9.90 3.05 -1.22
N HIS A 57 9.75 1.79 -1.61
CA HIS A 57 10.79 0.77 -1.43
C HIS A 57 12.03 1.06 -2.28
N ALA A 58 11.85 1.36 -3.57
CA ALA A 58 12.95 1.65 -4.48
C ALA A 58 13.76 2.88 -4.03
N SER A 59 13.09 3.94 -3.56
CA SER A 59 13.76 5.13 -3.03
C SER A 59 14.58 4.82 -1.76
N ARG A 60 14.05 3.98 -0.84
CA ARG A 60 14.81 3.49 0.33
C ARG A 60 16.05 2.71 -0.05
N ALA A 61 15.89 1.73 -0.93
CA ALA A 61 16.99 0.89 -1.37
C ALA A 61 18.03 1.68 -2.17
N TRP A 62 17.60 2.71 -2.92
CA TRP A 62 18.52 3.68 -3.52
C TRP A 62 19.36 4.40 -2.46
N CYS A 63 18.72 4.90 -1.40
CA CYS A 63 19.42 5.63 -0.34
C CYS A 63 20.42 4.76 0.45
N ALA A 64 20.16 3.45 0.53
CA ALA A 64 21.03 2.49 1.22
C ALA A 64 22.14 1.92 0.32
N GLY A 65 22.04 2.08 -1.00
CA GLY A 65 22.98 1.54 -1.99
C GLY A 65 24.00 2.55 -2.51
N THR A 66 24.94 2.07 -3.33
CA THR A 66 25.94 2.89 -4.05
C THR A 66 25.65 3.03 -5.55
N GLY A 67 24.48 2.59 -6.01
CA GLY A 67 24.13 2.48 -7.44
C GLY A 67 23.31 3.66 -7.99
N ASN A 68 23.38 3.84 -9.32
CA ASN A 68 22.85 4.99 -10.07
C ASN A 68 21.52 4.72 -10.83
N GLN A 69 20.82 3.60 -10.60
CA GLN A 69 19.60 3.21 -11.34
C GLN A 69 18.46 2.81 -10.40
N ALA A 70 17.21 3.19 -10.73
CA ALA A 70 16.08 3.11 -9.81
C ALA A 70 15.37 1.76 -9.81
N LEU A 71 15.24 1.17 -11.00
CA LEU A 71 14.54 -0.10 -11.19
C LEU A 71 15.23 -1.32 -10.58
N PRO A 72 16.58 -1.41 -10.56
CA PRO A 72 17.26 -2.47 -9.81
C PRO A 72 16.90 -2.50 -8.31
N TYR A 73 16.41 -1.38 -7.76
CA TYR A 73 15.96 -1.25 -6.37
C TYR A 73 14.49 -1.65 -6.14
N LEU A 74 13.74 -1.99 -7.20
CA LEU A 74 12.46 -2.66 -7.03
C LEU A 74 12.69 -4.10 -6.53
N PRO A 75 11.88 -4.55 -5.56
CA PRO A 75 12.00 -5.89 -5.00
C PRO A 75 11.71 -6.94 -6.08
N CYS A 76 12.20 -8.15 -5.90
CA CYS A 76 11.78 -9.27 -6.73
C CYS A 76 10.31 -9.62 -6.47
N PRO A 77 9.59 -10.17 -7.47
CA PRO A 77 8.29 -10.77 -7.23
C PRO A 77 8.37 -11.81 -6.11
N SER A 78 7.36 -11.85 -5.23
CA SER A 78 7.37 -12.78 -4.10
C SER A 78 6.82 -14.14 -4.48
N GLY A 79 7.11 -15.11 -3.62
CA GLY A 79 6.28 -16.30 -3.53
C GLY A 79 4.98 -16.02 -2.76
N ILE A 80 4.55 -17.05 -2.07
CA ILE A 80 3.26 -17.18 -1.40
C ILE A 80 3.15 -16.32 -0.13
N ASP A 81 4.27 -16.04 0.52
CA ASP A 81 4.38 -15.32 1.79
C ASP A 81 4.49 -13.79 1.63
N GLY A 82 4.44 -13.29 0.40
CA GLY A 82 4.61 -11.86 0.12
C GLY A 82 6.03 -11.33 0.35
N GLN A 83 7.01 -12.21 0.62
CA GLN A 83 8.39 -11.83 0.81
C GLN A 83 9.15 -11.93 -0.52
N ALA A 84 9.77 -10.83 -0.91
CA ALA A 84 10.66 -10.80 -2.06
C ALA A 84 11.95 -11.58 -1.73
N PRO A 85 12.40 -12.48 -2.62
CA PRO A 85 13.74 -13.03 -2.50
C PRO A 85 14.78 -11.93 -2.68
N ALA A 86 15.97 -12.13 -2.12
CA ALA A 86 17.08 -11.17 -2.21
C ALA A 86 17.52 -10.87 -3.66
N SER A 87 17.32 -11.83 -4.57
CA SER A 87 17.59 -11.68 -5.99
C SER A 87 16.66 -12.54 -6.84
N CYS A 88 16.49 -12.15 -8.10
CA CYS A 88 15.72 -12.88 -9.11
C CYS A 88 16.36 -12.63 -10.48
N PRO A 89 16.46 -13.67 -11.33
CA PRO A 89 17.12 -13.56 -12.63
C PRO A 89 16.22 -12.85 -13.65
N GLY A 90 16.81 -11.95 -14.44
CA GLY A 90 16.19 -11.34 -15.62
C GLY A 90 14.79 -10.74 -15.37
N THR A 91 13.92 -10.90 -16.36
CA THR A 91 12.49 -10.62 -16.21
C THR A 91 11.84 -11.73 -15.38
N ALA A 92 11.28 -11.35 -14.23
CA ALA A 92 10.62 -12.27 -13.33
C ALA A 92 9.17 -11.85 -13.12
N ILE A 93 8.27 -12.82 -13.07
CA ILE A 93 6.85 -12.60 -12.82
C ILE A 93 6.34 -13.54 -11.73
N ASN A 94 5.75 -12.97 -10.69
CA ASN A 94 5.11 -13.72 -9.61
C ASN A 94 4.16 -12.81 -8.82
N ARG A 95 3.74 -13.20 -7.61
CA ARG A 95 2.90 -12.37 -6.75
C ARG A 95 3.58 -11.05 -6.39
N LEU A 96 2.75 -10.04 -6.13
CA LEU A 96 3.22 -8.77 -5.57
C LEU A 96 3.89 -9.03 -4.20
N PRO A 97 5.12 -8.53 -3.96
CA PRO A 97 5.84 -8.73 -2.69
C PRO A 97 5.29 -7.83 -1.58
N TRP A 98 4.00 -8.01 -1.28
CA TRP A 98 3.20 -7.18 -0.40
C TRP A 98 3.77 -7.05 1.02
N SER A 99 4.46 -8.08 1.50
CA SER A 99 5.07 -8.05 2.83
C SER A 99 6.37 -7.25 2.82
N THR A 100 7.17 -7.35 1.75
CA THR A 100 8.41 -6.56 1.59
C THR A 100 8.13 -5.08 1.39
N ILE A 101 7.05 -4.73 0.68
CA ILE A 101 6.68 -3.33 0.43
C ILE A 101 5.75 -2.74 1.50
N GLY A 102 5.28 -3.55 2.46
CA GLY A 102 4.50 -3.09 3.61
C GLY A 102 3.06 -2.66 3.28
N THR A 103 2.48 -3.09 2.15
CA THR A 103 1.09 -2.76 1.81
C THR A 103 0.06 -3.65 2.49
N GLY A 104 0.52 -4.81 2.99
CA GLY A 104 -0.36 -5.94 3.22
C GLY A 104 -0.88 -6.55 1.91
N PRO A 105 -1.50 -7.74 1.97
CA PRO A 105 -1.97 -8.49 0.80
C PRO A 105 -3.02 -7.70 0.01
N LEU A 106 -2.74 -7.41 -1.26
CA LEU A 106 -3.66 -6.70 -2.16
C LEU A 106 -4.42 -7.69 -3.05
N THR A 107 -5.74 -7.60 -3.01
CA THR A 107 -6.67 -8.39 -3.83
C THR A 107 -7.57 -7.50 -4.67
N ASP A 108 -8.01 -7.95 -5.84
CA ASP A 108 -9.01 -7.24 -6.63
C ASP A 108 -10.44 -7.54 -6.16
N ALA A 109 -11.43 -7.05 -6.90
CA ALA A 109 -12.85 -7.26 -6.58
C ALA A 109 -13.31 -8.71 -6.75
N ALA A 110 -12.55 -9.55 -7.47
CA ALA A 110 -12.80 -10.99 -7.58
C ALA A 110 -12.11 -11.80 -6.48
N GLY A 111 -11.33 -11.13 -5.60
CA GLY A 111 -10.56 -11.78 -4.55
C GLY A 111 -9.23 -12.32 -5.02
N GLU A 112 -8.81 -12.01 -6.26
CA GLU A 112 -7.53 -12.47 -6.81
C GLU A 112 -6.39 -11.57 -6.35
N CYS A 113 -5.26 -12.18 -6.01
CA CYS A 113 -4.08 -11.44 -5.55
C CYS A 113 -3.32 -10.80 -6.69
N PHE A 114 -2.80 -9.61 -6.41
CA PHE A 114 -2.06 -8.82 -7.38
C PHE A 114 -0.76 -9.54 -7.78
N TRP A 115 -0.42 -9.42 -9.06
CA TRP A 115 0.84 -9.93 -9.61
C TRP A 115 1.79 -8.78 -9.88
N PHE A 116 3.06 -9.13 -9.89
CA PHE A 116 4.16 -8.22 -10.14
C PHE A 116 5.15 -8.84 -11.10
N GLU A 117 5.42 -8.12 -12.17
CA GLU A 117 6.50 -8.40 -13.10
C GLU A 117 7.60 -7.37 -12.92
N ARG A 118 8.83 -7.83 -12.79
CA ARG A 118 10.01 -6.99 -12.77
C ARG A 118 10.86 -7.32 -13.99
N GLY A 119 10.87 -6.42 -14.96
CA GLY A 119 11.79 -6.43 -16.09
C GLY A 119 13.06 -5.62 -15.80
N GLY A 120 13.93 -5.50 -16.80
CA GLY A 120 15.17 -4.73 -16.68
C GLY A 120 14.95 -3.20 -16.61
N THR A 121 14.00 -2.69 -17.39
CA THR A 121 13.71 -1.24 -17.53
C THR A 121 12.27 -0.86 -17.20
N THR A 122 11.41 -1.86 -16.98
CA THR A 122 10.01 -1.68 -16.59
C THR A 122 9.64 -2.65 -15.49
N ALA A 123 8.64 -2.29 -14.71
CA ALA A 123 7.91 -3.20 -13.85
C ALA A 123 6.41 -3.03 -14.09
N VAL A 124 5.63 -4.09 -13.89
CA VAL A 124 4.19 -4.07 -14.13
C VAL A 124 3.48 -4.70 -12.94
N VAL A 125 2.48 -4.01 -12.42
CA VAL A 125 1.54 -4.55 -11.44
C VAL A 125 0.25 -4.92 -12.15
N TYR A 126 -0.23 -6.14 -11.91
CA TYR A 126 -1.45 -6.66 -12.51
C TYR A 126 -2.52 -6.87 -11.43
N ALA A 127 -3.69 -6.28 -11.66
CA ALA A 127 -4.94 -6.66 -11.00
C ALA A 127 -5.70 -7.58 -11.97
N PRO A 128 -5.66 -8.91 -11.78
CA PRO A 128 -6.01 -9.84 -12.84
C PRO A 128 -7.53 -9.88 -13.12
N GLY A 129 -8.40 -9.60 -12.16
CA GLY A 129 -9.85 -9.73 -12.29
C GLY A 129 -10.35 -11.16 -12.06
N ALA A 130 -11.62 -11.41 -12.37
CA ALA A 130 -12.24 -12.73 -12.20
C ALA A 130 -11.71 -13.74 -13.24
N ALA A 131 -11.73 -15.03 -12.91
CA ALA A 131 -11.42 -16.08 -13.88
C ALA A 131 -12.45 -16.10 -15.02
N GLU A 132 -11.98 -16.16 -16.27
CA GLU A 132 -12.83 -16.30 -17.45
C GLU A 132 -12.58 -17.65 -18.15
N GLY A 133 -13.64 -18.29 -18.66
CA GLY A 133 -13.59 -19.43 -19.59
C GLY A 133 -12.51 -20.51 -19.38
N GLY A 134 -12.69 -21.42 -18.42
CA GLY A 134 -11.78 -22.56 -18.20
C GLY A 134 -10.46 -22.22 -17.51
N GLN A 135 -10.22 -20.93 -17.20
CA GLN A 135 -9.11 -20.53 -16.35
C GLN A 135 -9.30 -21.07 -14.92
N SER A 136 -8.24 -21.68 -14.37
CA SER A 136 -8.12 -21.94 -12.94
C SER A 136 -7.27 -20.84 -12.35
N ARG A 137 -7.92 -19.73 -11.99
CA ARG A 137 -7.36 -18.83 -10.98
C ARG A 137 -7.69 -19.52 -9.68
N ASN A 138 -6.68 -20.02 -8.97
CA ASN A 138 -6.93 -20.53 -7.64
C ASN A 138 -7.03 -19.28 -6.76
N PRO A 139 -8.25 -18.75 -6.47
CA PRO A 139 -8.37 -17.70 -5.47
C PRO A 139 -7.70 -18.26 -4.23
N ALA A 140 -7.01 -17.44 -3.45
CA ALA A 140 -6.18 -17.92 -2.35
C ALA A 140 -7.00 -18.80 -1.37
N ALA A 141 -7.08 -20.09 -1.67
CA ALA A 141 -7.87 -21.07 -0.98
C ALA A 141 -7.08 -21.35 0.30
N GLY A 142 -7.51 -20.70 1.38
CA GLY A 142 -6.96 -20.93 2.72
C GLY A 142 -6.19 -19.78 3.37
N GLY A 143 -6.01 -18.62 2.75
CA GLY A 143 -5.37 -17.48 3.42
C GLY A 143 -5.03 -16.31 2.51
N LEU A 144 -4.68 -15.16 3.11
CA LEU A 144 -4.27 -13.94 2.41
C LEU A 144 -3.12 -14.23 1.42
N CYS A 145 -3.43 -14.31 0.12
CA CYS A 145 -2.48 -14.54 -0.97
C CYS A 145 -1.51 -15.72 -0.82
N SER A 146 -1.86 -16.69 0.03
CA SER A 146 -0.97 -17.75 0.52
C SER A 146 -1.17 -19.11 -0.15
N SER A 147 -1.80 -19.15 -1.32
CA SER A 147 -1.87 -20.36 -2.16
C SER A 147 -2.00 -20.03 -3.65
N GLY A 148 -1.58 -20.97 -4.50
CA GLY A 148 -1.66 -20.89 -5.96
C GLY A 148 -0.32 -21.08 -6.70
N SER A 149 -0.35 -21.77 -7.83
CA SER A 149 0.80 -22.01 -8.72
C SER A 149 1.14 -20.76 -9.56
N GLN A 150 2.36 -20.72 -10.12
CA GLN A 150 2.83 -19.72 -11.10
C GLN A 150 1.80 -19.49 -12.21
N ALA A 151 1.63 -18.23 -12.63
CA ALA A 151 0.64 -17.83 -13.62
C ALA A 151 0.86 -18.49 -14.99
N SER A 152 0.09 -19.52 -15.29
CA SER A 152 -0.28 -19.88 -16.67
C SER A 152 -1.40 -18.96 -17.23
N PHE A 153 -1.65 -17.79 -16.62
CA PHE A 153 -2.97 -17.14 -16.63
C PHE A 153 -3.00 -15.60 -16.70
N LEU A 154 -1.87 -14.91 -16.93
CA LEU A 154 -1.92 -13.49 -17.28
C LEU A 154 -2.14 -13.39 -18.79
N GLU A 155 -3.24 -12.77 -19.20
CA GLU A 155 -3.65 -12.68 -20.60
C GLU A 155 -2.89 -11.53 -21.27
N LEU A 156 -1.55 -11.64 -21.34
CA LEU A 156 -0.67 -10.64 -21.94
C LEU A 156 -1.01 -10.44 -23.42
N GLY A 157 -1.79 -9.39 -23.74
CA GLY A 157 -2.10 -9.00 -25.11
C GLY A 157 -3.41 -9.53 -25.68
N VAL A 158 -4.32 -10.07 -24.86
CA VAL A 158 -5.65 -10.51 -25.31
C VAL A 158 -6.68 -9.40 -25.10
N PRO A 159 -7.42 -8.97 -26.14
CA PRO A 159 -8.39 -7.86 -26.04
C PRO A 159 -9.62 -8.16 -25.19
N THR A 160 -9.83 -9.42 -24.79
CA THR A 160 -10.88 -9.85 -23.85
C THR A 160 -10.36 -10.02 -22.42
N SER A 161 -9.09 -9.72 -22.16
CA SER A 161 -8.53 -9.77 -20.82
C SER A 161 -9.22 -8.75 -19.91
N ASN A 162 -9.58 -9.20 -18.71
CA ASN A 162 -10.04 -8.34 -17.63
C ASN A 162 -8.90 -7.89 -16.70
N ASP A 163 -7.64 -8.14 -17.10
CA ASP A 163 -6.46 -7.66 -16.36
C ASP A 163 -6.36 -6.14 -16.46
N ILE A 164 -6.25 -5.47 -15.31
CA ILE A 164 -5.91 -4.06 -15.24
C ILE A 164 -4.42 -3.96 -14.89
N ARG A 165 -3.70 -3.16 -15.67
CA ARG A 165 -2.24 -3.08 -15.61
C ARG A 165 -1.79 -1.68 -15.25
N LEU A 166 -0.82 -1.61 -14.35
CA LEU A 166 -0.09 -0.40 -14.06
C LEU A 166 1.39 -0.65 -14.34
N THR A 167 1.93 0.09 -15.30
CA THR A 167 3.36 0.06 -15.63
C THR A 167 4.10 1.10 -14.81
N ILE A 168 5.24 0.69 -14.26
CA ILE A 168 6.22 1.53 -13.56
C ILE A 168 7.48 1.53 -14.40
N THR A 169 7.95 2.71 -14.75
CA THR A 169 9.15 2.96 -15.54
C THR A 169 10.17 3.73 -14.71
N GLU A 170 11.38 3.92 -15.24
CA GLU A 170 12.41 4.67 -14.52
C GLU A 170 12.01 6.12 -14.22
N SER A 171 11.24 6.75 -15.12
CA SER A 171 10.70 8.10 -14.88
C SER A 171 9.69 8.17 -13.73
N ASP A 172 9.08 7.05 -13.36
CA ASP A 172 8.15 6.99 -12.23
C ASP A 172 8.85 6.94 -10.87
N ILE A 173 10.16 6.63 -10.85
CA ILE A 173 10.97 6.51 -9.64
C ILE A 173 12.01 7.63 -9.65
N PRO A 174 11.64 8.85 -9.22
CA PRO A 174 12.56 9.97 -9.26
C PRO A 174 13.77 9.68 -8.37
N LYS A 175 14.97 10.01 -8.86
CA LYS A 175 16.18 9.99 -8.04
C LYS A 175 15.93 10.85 -6.79
N PRO A 176 16.14 10.31 -5.57
CA PRO A 176 16.00 11.11 -4.36
C PRO A 176 16.96 12.30 -4.40
N THR A 177 16.43 13.53 -4.34
CA THR A 177 17.23 14.77 -4.33
C THR A 177 18.10 14.89 -3.07
N ALA A 178 17.69 14.19 -2.01
CA ALA A 178 18.49 13.90 -0.84
C ALA A 178 18.14 12.49 -0.36
N CYS A 179 19.16 11.68 -0.08
CA CYS A 179 18.97 10.39 0.58
C CYS A 179 18.73 10.66 2.07
N ARG A 180 17.52 11.11 2.41
CA ARG A 180 17.06 11.15 3.79
C ARG A 180 16.39 9.81 4.09
N PRO A 181 16.75 9.10 5.17
CA PRO A 181 16.04 7.88 5.57
C PRO A 181 14.54 8.20 5.70
N PRO A 182 13.64 7.46 5.03
CA PRO A 182 12.25 7.89 4.95
C PRO A 182 11.46 7.47 6.18
N GLY A 183 10.93 8.50 6.84
CA GLY A 183 9.64 8.43 7.47
C GLY A 183 8.51 8.46 6.45
N GLY A 184 7.41 7.80 6.78
CA GLY A 184 6.22 7.65 5.93
C GLY A 184 5.42 8.94 5.70
N PRO A 185 4.28 8.86 5.01
CA PRO A 185 3.52 10.03 4.59
C PRO A 185 2.91 10.77 5.79
N GLY A 186 3.48 11.95 6.07
CA GLY A 186 2.82 13.17 6.53
C GLY A 186 1.77 13.06 7.63
N VAL A 187 2.21 13.06 8.87
CA VAL A 187 1.58 13.90 9.91
C VAL A 187 2.56 15.05 10.16
N PRO A 188 2.13 16.33 10.16
CA PRO A 188 3.00 17.45 10.50
C PRO A 188 3.33 17.42 12.00
N GLY A 189 4.28 16.57 12.38
CA GLY A 189 4.92 16.59 13.69
C GLY A 189 6.01 17.67 13.68
N ASN A 190 5.91 18.63 14.59
CA ASN A 190 6.91 19.66 14.87
C ASN A 190 8.20 19.08 15.50
N GLY A 191 8.81 18.07 14.88
CA GLY A 191 9.87 17.25 15.49
C GLY A 191 11.14 17.15 14.65
N ASN A 192 12.29 17.12 15.33
CA ASN A 192 13.61 16.91 14.73
C ASN A 192 13.62 15.65 13.82
N PRO A 193 14.19 15.75 12.59
CA PRO A 193 14.33 14.64 11.65
C PRO A 193 14.85 13.32 12.23
N ALA A 194 15.78 13.38 13.18
CA ALA A 194 16.34 12.20 13.84
C ALA A 194 15.31 11.47 14.71
N CYS A 195 14.43 12.22 15.38
CA CYS A 195 13.37 11.67 16.24
C CYS A 195 12.27 11.02 15.40
N GLN A 196 11.94 11.62 14.25
CA GLN A 196 10.97 11.05 13.31
C GLN A 196 11.49 9.75 12.69
N ALA A 197 12.75 9.73 12.22
CA ALA A 197 13.35 8.51 11.66
C ALA A 197 13.37 7.36 12.69
N ALA A 198 13.72 7.65 13.94
CA ALA A 198 13.74 6.66 15.00
C ALA A 198 12.33 6.19 15.43
N ARG A 199 11.34 7.11 15.45
CA ARG A 199 9.92 6.76 15.64
C ARG A 199 9.45 5.79 14.55
N ASP A 200 9.79 6.05 13.30
CA ASP A 200 9.29 5.28 12.16
C ASP A 200 9.90 3.87 12.14
N VAL A 201 11.17 3.73 12.54
CA VAL A 201 11.77 2.41 12.83
C VAL A 201 10.94 1.69 13.89
N PHE A 202 10.64 2.33 15.02
CA PHE A 202 9.79 1.73 16.06
C PHE A 202 8.44 1.27 15.51
N LEU A 203 7.69 2.15 14.85
CA LEU A 203 6.35 1.82 14.33
C LEU A 203 6.39 0.67 13.31
N SER A 204 7.45 0.57 12.50
CA SER A 204 7.60 -0.54 11.54
C SER A 204 7.69 -1.91 12.22
N TYR A 205 8.27 -1.99 13.43
CA TYR A 205 8.37 -3.23 14.20
C TYR A 205 7.18 -3.43 15.15
N LEU A 206 6.46 -2.38 15.53
CA LEU A 206 5.30 -2.46 16.42
C LEU A 206 4.01 -2.85 15.66
N VAL A 207 3.78 -2.28 14.47
CA VAL A 207 2.49 -2.38 13.76
C VAL A 207 2.39 -3.63 12.86
N PHE A 208 3.52 -4.17 12.38
CA PHE A 208 3.54 -5.29 11.43
C PHE A 208 3.56 -6.68 12.07
N SER A 209 2.75 -6.93 13.11
CA SER A 209 2.66 -8.27 13.68
C SER A 209 1.34 -8.97 13.29
N PRO A 210 1.39 -10.18 12.69
CA PRO A 210 0.20 -10.90 12.20
C PRO A 210 -0.67 -11.46 13.34
N SER A 211 -0.31 -11.21 14.60
CA SER A 211 -1.05 -11.63 15.79
C SER A 211 -1.33 -10.40 16.67
N PRO A 212 -2.58 -10.19 17.12
CA PRO A 212 -2.88 -9.12 18.06
C PRO A 212 -2.01 -9.24 19.31
N GLY A 213 -1.06 -8.32 19.50
CA GLY A 213 -0.20 -8.27 20.70
C GLY A 213 1.20 -8.81 20.55
N ALA A 214 1.60 -9.18 19.33
CA ALA A 214 2.98 -9.46 19.05
C ALA A 214 3.74 -8.15 18.73
N ASN A 215 4.94 -8.03 19.28
CA ASN A 215 5.84 -6.90 19.08
C ASN A 215 7.09 -7.45 18.39
N ASN A 216 7.37 -7.04 17.15
CA ASN A 216 8.50 -7.56 16.41
C ASN A 216 9.85 -6.99 16.86
N CYS A 217 9.86 -5.96 17.72
CA CYS A 217 11.06 -5.55 18.43
C CYS A 217 11.51 -6.62 19.42
N ARG A 218 10.64 -7.52 19.88
CA ARG A 218 11.02 -8.59 20.80
C ARG A 218 11.62 -9.77 20.03
N THR A 219 12.74 -10.28 20.52
CA THR A 219 13.32 -11.56 20.08
C THR A 219 13.04 -12.65 21.11
N THR A 220 13.51 -13.87 20.89
CA THR A 220 13.29 -15.00 21.82
C THR A 220 13.75 -14.64 23.24
N GLY A 221 12.87 -14.78 24.23
CA GLY A 221 13.14 -14.42 25.63
C GLY A 221 12.78 -12.96 25.97
N ASN A 222 13.64 -12.28 26.73
CA ASN A 222 13.47 -10.89 27.20
C ASN A 222 14.33 -9.87 26.41
N ASN A 223 14.84 -10.28 25.25
CA ASN A 223 15.75 -9.49 24.43
C ASN A 223 14.99 -8.67 23.39
N TYR A 224 15.58 -7.53 23.01
CA TYR A 224 15.09 -6.71 21.92
C TYR A 224 15.99 -6.86 20.69
N ARG A 225 15.41 -6.61 19.52
CA ARG A 225 16.12 -6.40 18.26
C ARG A 225 17.02 -5.18 18.38
N GLN A 226 18.23 -5.28 17.81
CA GLN A 226 19.22 -4.21 17.88
C GLN A 226 18.69 -2.94 17.23
N GLU A 227 17.90 -3.07 16.16
CA GLU A 227 17.26 -1.98 15.44
C GLU A 227 16.33 -1.14 16.34
N CYS A 228 15.60 -1.77 17.27
CA CYS A 228 14.74 -1.07 18.22
C CYS A 228 15.54 -0.46 19.39
N ILE A 229 16.64 -1.10 19.81
CA ILE A 229 17.57 -0.55 20.80
C ILE A 229 18.22 0.73 20.26
N ASP A 230 18.73 0.68 19.02
CA ASP A 230 19.39 1.80 18.36
C ASP A 230 18.41 2.96 18.10
N ALA A 231 17.17 2.65 17.70
CA ALA A 231 16.12 3.66 17.57
C ALA A 231 15.79 4.34 18.92
N ALA A 232 15.69 3.57 20.01
CA ALA A 232 15.43 4.14 21.33
C ALA A 232 16.59 5.04 21.81
N ALA A 233 17.83 4.59 21.56
CA ALA A 233 19.02 5.37 21.87
C ALA A 233 19.07 6.66 21.03
N ALA A 234 18.70 6.62 19.75
CA ALA A 234 18.64 7.79 18.90
C ALA A 234 17.64 8.84 19.39
N ILE A 235 16.45 8.42 19.87
CA ILE A 235 15.46 9.33 20.45
C ILE A 235 15.98 9.94 21.76
N ASN A 236 16.57 9.13 22.64
CA ASN A 236 17.08 9.59 23.93
C ASN A 236 18.29 10.54 23.78
N ASN A 237 19.22 10.23 22.89
CA ASN A 237 20.44 11.02 22.65
C ASN A 237 20.16 12.32 21.88
N ALA A 238 19.04 12.40 21.15
CA ALA A 238 18.60 13.61 20.47
C ALA A 238 17.80 14.56 21.39
N SER A 239 17.66 14.27 22.69
CA SER A 239 17.13 15.23 23.69
C SER A 239 18.12 16.40 23.85
N PRO A 240 17.71 17.68 23.67
CA PRO A 240 16.36 18.27 23.83
C PRO A 240 15.57 18.50 22.52
N ALA A 241 16.05 18.02 21.38
CA ALA A 241 15.43 18.27 20.08
C ALA A 241 14.28 17.29 19.74
N CYS A 242 14.12 16.20 20.51
CA CYS A 242 12.91 15.39 20.51
C CYS A 242 11.90 15.92 21.53
N SER A 243 10.60 15.82 21.22
CA SER A 243 9.57 16.11 22.22
C SER A 243 9.69 15.13 23.39
N SER A 244 9.38 15.59 24.61
CA SER A 244 9.35 14.74 25.79
C SER A 244 8.38 13.56 25.64
N GLN A 245 7.33 13.74 24.82
CA GLN A 245 6.41 12.68 24.43
C GLN A 245 7.11 11.55 23.66
N CYS A 246 8.01 11.85 22.73
CA CYS A 246 8.78 10.82 22.00
C CYS A 246 9.72 10.05 22.91
N VAL A 247 10.41 10.77 23.79
CA VAL A 247 11.33 10.18 24.77
C VAL A 247 10.55 9.24 25.69
N ASN A 248 9.40 9.67 26.19
CA ASN A 248 8.55 8.87 27.06
C ASN A 248 7.97 7.64 26.34
N ALA A 249 7.50 7.79 25.10
CA ALA A 249 6.98 6.68 24.29
C ALA A 249 8.07 5.62 24.00
N ALA A 250 9.28 6.05 23.63
CA ALA A 250 10.42 5.14 23.40
C ALA A 250 10.82 4.39 24.69
N ASN A 251 10.89 5.08 25.81
CA ASN A 251 11.22 4.47 27.10
C ASN A 251 10.11 3.52 27.60
N ALA A 252 8.85 3.86 27.37
CA ALA A 252 7.71 2.98 27.66
C ALA A 252 7.76 1.70 26.82
N ALA A 253 8.02 1.81 25.51
CA ALA A 253 8.12 0.67 24.60
C ALA A 253 9.26 -0.31 24.97
N MET A 254 10.34 0.21 25.56
CA MET A 254 11.49 -0.57 26.03
C MET A 254 11.38 -1.04 27.49
N SER A 255 10.28 -0.72 28.17
CA SER A 255 10.11 -1.01 29.61
C SER A 255 9.97 -2.49 29.92
N ALA A 256 10.28 -2.88 31.16
CA ALA A 256 10.12 -4.26 31.62
C ALA A 256 8.67 -4.76 31.52
N ALA A 257 7.69 -3.87 31.72
CA ALA A 257 6.28 -4.19 31.57
C ALA A 257 5.93 -4.55 30.11
N CYS A 258 6.41 -3.77 29.15
CA CYS A 258 6.19 -4.03 27.72
C CYS A 258 7.00 -5.21 27.18
N ARG A 259 8.14 -5.55 27.81
CA ARG A 259 8.86 -6.81 27.54
C ARG A 259 8.03 -8.05 27.84
N GLN A 260 7.33 -8.04 28.96
CA GLN A 260 6.59 -9.21 29.45
C GLN A 260 5.22 -9.34 28.79
N ASN A 261 4.50 -8.21 28.63
CA ASN A 261 3.17 -8.19 28.03
C ASN A 261 2.92 -6.90 27.26
N PHE A 262 3.09 -6.96 25.93
CA PHE A 262 2.86 -5.81 25.06
C PHE A 262 1.38 -5.39 24.96
N GLN A 263 0.45 -6.26 25.36
CA GLN A 263 -0.98 -5.96 25.49
C GLN A 263 -1.37 -5.38 26.87
N GLY A 264 -0.39 -5.25 27.76
CA GLY A 264 -0.57 -4.67 29.08
C GLY A 264 -1.05 -3.22 29.01
N ALA A 265 -1.73 -2.77 30.06
CA ALA A 265 -2.24 -1.40 30.14
C ALA A 265 -1.15 -0.34 29.91
N SER A 266 0.09 -0.65 30.29
CA SER A 266 1.27 0.23 30.12
C SER A 266 1.75 0.39 28.68
N CYS A 267 1.27 -0.42 27.74
CA CYS A 267 1.81 -0.50 26.37
C CYS A 267 0.74 -0.28 25.28
N ARG A 268 -0.54 -0.33 25.66
CA ARG A 268 -1.69 -0.29 24.76
C ARG A 268 -1.79 1.00 23.92
N ASN A 269 -1.22 2.09 24.40
CA ASN A 269 -1.30 3.39 23.75
C ASN A 269 0.01 3.82 23.07
N ILE A 270 1.04 2.97 23.03
CA ILE A 270 2.37 3.34 22.50
C ILE A 270 2.29 3.90 21.07
N GLU A 271 1.45 3.31 20.22
CA GLU A 271 1.23 3.82 18.85
C GLU A 271 0.64 5.23 18.84
N THR A 272 -0.32 5.49 19.73
CA THR A 272 -0.93 6.82 19.88
C THR A 272 0.05 7.81 20.51
N ASP A 273 0.86 7.36 21.46
CA ASP A 273 1.89 8.18 22.13
C ASP A 273 2.97 8.61 21.13
N PHE A 274 3.36 7.73 20.20
CA PHE A 274 4.20 8.06 19.05
C PHE A 274 3.51 8.93 18.00
N GLY A 275 2.18 9.01 17.96
CA GLY A 275 1.44 9.89 17.05
C GLY A 275 1.58 11.39 17.36
N GLY A 276 2.07 11.75 18.56
CA GLY A 276 2.44 13.12 18.92
C GLY A 276 3.92 13.47 18.65
N CYS A 277 4.67 12.51 18.12
CA CYS A 277 5.92 12.69 17.41
C CYS A 277 5.60 12.82 15.91
#